data_AF-A0AAF0IJQ9-F1
#
_entry.id   AF-A0AAF0IJQ9-F1
#
_cell.length_a   1.000
_cell.length_b   1.000
_cell.length_c   1.000
_cell.angle_alpha   90.00
_cell.angle_beta   90.00
_cell.angle_gamma   90.00
#
_symmetry.space_group_name_H-M   'P 1'
#
loop_
_entity.id
_entity.type
_entity.pdbx_description
1 polymer ?
#
loop_
_entity_poly.entity_id
_entity_poly.type
_entity_poly.pdbx_seq_one_letter_code
_entity_poly.pdbx_strand_id
1 'polypeptide(L)'
;MLLFEHLGHFKLRAPWWKGQQDYATVKANDDESLDSGEPVSRSAGMMKLCSFFFVMLLILAFMAVFVSQWVFASSQPSKYQVQKANTNSNLASSQTMNPSHSYGAGVYHGHHPSSSGGGMRSILKSPCGTNATSARTAGCHFDIISFAWLHDKCYDAELSKSFSSIHEWKWFLQPNREQPLPASEALSGNYPVLYVNWEYHVRHCTYMWKKMHRAILKENGLETIDWYIAPYEHTEHCAEMLLSRGDNYQFDVINTGIRVKYPDCGIAV
;
A
#
# COMPACT_ATOMS: atom_id res chain seq x y z
N MET A 1 19.40 38.03 23.36
CA MET A 1 20.27 37.09 22.62
C MET A 1 20.28 35.78 23.37
N LEU A 2 19.31 34.90 23.09
CA LEU A 2 19.33 33.49 23.48
C LEU A 2 18.86 32.72 22.25
N LEU A 3 19.77 31.86 21.76
CA LEU A 3 19.71 31.13 20.51
C LEU A 3 18.59 30.08 20.52
N PHE A 4 17.76 30.07 19.48
CA PHE A 4 16.96 28.92 19.08
C PHE A 4 17.83 27.99 18.24
N GLU A 5 18.31 26.89 18.81
CA GLU A 5 18.84 25.77 18.02
C GLU A 5 18.45 24.44 18.65
N HIS A 6 17.29 23.90 18.26
CA HIS A 6 17.06 22.44 18.23
C HIS A 6 15.87 22.11 17.34
N LEU A 7 16.06 22.28 16.02
CA LEU A 7 15.26 21.61 15.01
C LEU A 7 16.24 20.92 14.05
N GLY A 8 16.52 19.65 14.31
CA GLY A 8 17.38 18.85 13.45
C GLY A 8 17.21 17.38 13.74
N HIS A 9 16.84 16.62 12.69
CA HIS A 9 16.82 15.16 12.59
C HIS A 9 15.50 14.43 12.91
N PHE A 10 14.44 14.72 12.15
CA PHE A 10 13.51 13.65 11.76
C PHE A 10 14.20 12.80 10.68
N LYS A 11 14.88 11.74 11.10
CA LYS A 11 15.32 10.68 10.19
C LYS A 11 14.06 9.90 9.81
N LEU A 12 13.59 10.04 8.57
CA LEU A 12 12.50 9.19 8.06
C LEU A 12 12.94 7.74 8.24
N ARG A 13 12.34 7.05 9.20
CA ARG A 13 12.54 5.60 9.36
C ARG A 13 12.11 4.97 8.05
N ALA A 14 12.94 4.09 7.49
CA ALA A 14 12.53 3.33 6.31
C ALA A 14 11.16 2.69 6.61
N PRO A 15 10.21 2.76 5.66
CA PRO A 15 8.90 2.22 5.93
C PRO A 15 8.97 0.75 6.32
N TRP A 16 8.29 0.38 7.40
CA TRP A 16 8.32 -0.97 8.00
C TRP A 16 8.01 -2.09 6.99
N TRP A 17 7.20 -1.80 5.96
CA TRP A 17 6.85 -2.76 4.91
C TRP A 17 8.02 -3.12 3.98
N LYS A 18 9.08 -2.30 3.88
CA LYS A 18 10.26 -2.64 3.06
C LYS A 18 10.96 -3.89 3.59
N GLY A 19 11.09 -4.04 4.92
CA GLY A 19 11.67 -5.24 5.51
C GLY A 19 10.83 -6.51 5.31
N GLN A 20 9.54 -6.36 4.95
CA GLN A 20 8.65 -7.48 4.67
C GLN A 20 8.71 -7.92 3.19
N GLN A 21 9.36 -7.15 2.31
CA GLN A 21 9.46 -7.45 0.87
C GLN A 21 10.65 -8.33 0.46
N ASP A 22 11.58 -8.67 1.37
CA ASP A 22 12.92 -9.16 0.99
C ASP A 22 13.16 -10.70 1.03
N TYR A 23 12.13 -11.55 1.16
CA TYR A 23 12.35 -13.02 1.20
C TYR A 23 12.88 -13.61 -0.13
N ALA A 24 12.67 -12.95 -1.26
CA ALA A 24 13.21 -13.39 -2.55
C ALA A 24 14.75 -13.37 -2.56
N THR A 25 15.35 -12.49 -1.76
CA THR A 25 16.81 -12.36 -1.63
C THR A 25 17.40 -13.41 -0.70
N VAL A 26 16.63 -13.91 0.28
CA VAL A 26 17.10 -14.95 1.23
C VAL A 26 17.30 -16.28 0.51
N LYS A 27 16.38 -16.66 -0.38
CA LYS A 27 16.51 -17.93 -1.12
C LYS A 27 17.62 -17.92 -2.17
N ALA A 28 18.00 -16.75 -2.68
CA ALA A 28 19.10 -16.62 -3.63
C ALA A 28 20.47 -16.86 -2.98
N ASN A 29 20.61 -16.60 -1.68
CA ASN A 29 21.88 -16.79 -0.96
C ASN A 29 22.11 -18.24 -0.50
N ASP A 30 21.06 -19.06 -0.44
CA ASP A 30 21.17 -20.45 0.01
C ASP A 30 21.58 -21.41 -1.13
N ASP A 31 21.38 -21.00 -2.39
CA ASP A 31 21.70 -21.80 -3.59
C ASP A 31 23.10 -21.49 -4.17
N GLU A 32 23.83 -20.49 -3.64
CA GLU A 32 25.17 -20.08 -4.13
C GLU A 32 26.33 -20.73 -3.36
N SER A 33 26.23 -22.03 -3.10
CA SER A 33 27.36 -22.80 -2.56
C SER A 33 27.45 -24.21 -3.11
N LEU A 34 27.50 -24.36 -4.44
CA LEU A 34 28.16 -25.51 -5.06
C LEU A 34 28.43 -25.30 -6.56
N ASP A 35 29.72 -25.39 -6.85
CA ASP A 35 30.38 -25.79 -8.09
C ASP A 35 30.72 -24.76 -9.17
N SER A 36 31.99 -24.87 -9.54
CA SER A 36 32.85 -24.07 -10.40
C SER A 36 32.67 -24.33 -11.89
N GLY A 37 32.75 -23.28 -12.69
CA GLY A 37 32.94 -23.38 -14.14
C GLY A 37 32.96 -22.02 -14.83
N GLU A 38 34.15 -21.50 -15.17
CA GLU A 38 34.30 -20.30 -16.00
C GLU A 38 33.84 -20.54 -17.45
N PRO A 39 33.37 -19.48 -18.15
CA PRO A 39 33.65 -19.39 -19.59
C PRO A 39 34.22 -18.02 -20.02
N VAL A 40 35.47 -18.10 -20.52
CA VAL A 40 36.07 -17.42 -21.68
C VAL A 40 35.36 -16.17 -22.24
N SER A 41 36.02 -15.03 -22.00
CA SER A 41 35.75 -13.70 -22.59
C SER A 41 36.13 -13.63 -24.08
N ARG A 42 35.13 -13.48 -24.96
CA ARG A 42 35.29 -13.00 -26.35
C ARG A 42 34.03 -12.26 -26.84
N SER A 43 33.73 -11.05 -26.35
CA SER A 43 32.81 -10.13 -27.05
C SER A 43 32.70 -8.69 -26.46
N ALA A 44 33.65 -8.21 -25.66
CA ALA A 44 33.47 -6.92 -24.97
C ALA A 44 33.74 -5.68 -25.86
N GLY A 45 34.50 -5.84 -26.96
CA GLY A 45 34.93 -4.71 -27.80
C GLY A 45 33.89 -4.22 -28.81
N MET A 46 33.20 -5.14 -29.46
CA MET A 46 32.29 -4.80 -30.57
C MET A 46 30.97 -4.19 -30.09
N MET A 47 30.44 -4.65 -28.95
CA MET A 47 29.22 -4.08 -28.36
C MET A 47 29.42 -2.66 -27.83
N LYS A 48 30.60 -2.34 -27.28
CA LYS A 48 30.89 -0.98 -26.80
C LYS A 48 30.93 0.02 -27.96
N LEU A 49 31.56 -0.34 -29.09
CA LEU A 49 31.59 0.53 -30.27
C LEU A 49 30.18 0.83 -30.82
N CYS A 50 29.33 -0.18 -30.97
CA CYS A 50 27.96 0.01 -31.45
C CYS A 50 27.11 0.88 -30.51
N SER A 51 27.29 0.74 -29.19
CA SER A 51 26.62 1.58 -28.20
C SER A 51 27.04 3.06 -28.29
N PHE A 52 28.33 3.34 -28.54
CA PHE A 52 28.81 4.72 -28.70
C PHE A 52 28.23 5.40 -29.95
N PHE A 53 28.17 4.70 -31.08
CA PHE A 53 27.56 5.24 -32.31
C PHE A 53 26.06 5.48 -32.17
N PHE A 54 25.34 4.58 -31.48
CA PHE A 54 23.91 4.75 -31.24
C PHE A 54 23.62 5.97 -30.35
N VAL A 55 24.39 6.15 -29.27
CA VAL A 55 24.25 7.32 -28.37
C VAL A 55 24.59 8.63 -29.09
N MET A 56 25.63 8.64 -29.94
CA MET A 56 25.96 9.81 -30.77
C MET A 56 24.85 10.18 -31.76
N LEU A 57 24.22 9.20 -32.40
CA LEU A 57 23.09 9.45 -33.32
C LEU A 57 21.88 10.02 -32.58
N LEU A 58 21.57 9.54 -31.38
CA LEU A 58 20.49 10.08 -30.56
C LEU A 58 20.76 11.54 -30.13
N ILE A 59 22.01 11.85 -29.75
CA ILE A 59 22.40 13.23 -29.39
C ILE A 59 22.28 14.16 -30.60
N LEU A 60 22.76 13.73 -31.78
CA LEU A 60 22.64 14.53 -33.01
C LEU A 60 21.18 14.76 -33.41
N ALA A 61 20.32 13.74 -33.29
CA ALA A 61 18.89 13.88 -33.56
C ALA A 61 18.22 14.86 -32.57
N PHE A 62 18.56 14.78 -31.28
CA PHE A 62 18.02 15.69 -30.27
C PHE A 62 18.45 17.13 -30.51
N MET A 63 19.73 17.36 -30.86
CA MET A 63 20.24 18.68 -31.19
C MET A 63 19.56 19.26 -32.44
N ALA A 64 19.29 18.45 -33.47
CA ALA A 64 18.55 18.89 -34.66
C ALA A 64 17.11 19.33 -34.32
N VAL A 65 16.41 18.55 -33.49
CA VAL A 65 15.05 18.90 -33.01
C VAL A 65 15.10 20.19 -32.19
N PHE A 66 16.07 20.34 -31.30
CA PHE A 66 16.21 21.52 -30.45
C PHE A 66 16.52 22.78 -31.27
N VAL A 67 17.42 22.70 -32.26
CA VAL A 67 17.71 23.80 -33.19
C VAL A 67 16.47 24.16 -34.01
N SER A 68 15.71 23.17 -34.49
CA SER A 68 14.46 23.44 -35.22
C SER A 68 13.45 24.20 -34.35
N GLN A 69 13.23 23.78 -33.09
CA GLN A 69 12.30 24.45 -32.18
C GLN A 69 12.77 25.86 -31.79
N TRP A 70 14.08 26.07 -31.64
CA TRP A 70 14.66 27.40 -31.39
C TRP A 70 14.48 28.36 -32.57
N VAL A 71 14.63 27.87 -33.82
CA VAL A 71 14.39 28.67 -35.04
C VAL A 71 12.90 29.02 -35.19
N PHE A 72 11.99 28.13 -34.80
CA PHE A 72 10.55 28.43 -34.77
C PHE A 72 10.16 29.42 -33.66
N ALA A 73 10.80 29.36 -32.50
CA ALA A 73 10.54 30.29 -31.40
C ALA A 73 11.06 31.71 -31.68
N SER A 74 12.18 31.84 -32.41
CA SER A 74 12.76 33.15 -32.78
C SER A 74 12.09 33.83 -33.97
N SER A 75 11.23 33.12 -34.72
CA SER A 75 10.54 33.64 -35.90
C SER A 75 9.09 34.10 -35.64
N GLN A 76 8.61 34.03 -34.40
CA GLN A 76 7.29 34.55 -34.01
C GLN A 76 7.37 36.04 -33.62
N PRO A 77 6.69 36.96 -34.33
CA PRO A 77 6.58 38.35 -33.88
C PRO A 77 5.65 38.47 -32.67
N SER A 78 6.08 39.21 -31.64
CA SER A 78 5.31 39.39 -30.41
C SER A 78 4.03 40.19 -30.66
N LYS A 79 2.87 39.63 -30.31
CA LYS A 79 1.62 40.38 -30.17
C LYS A 79 1.31 40.59 -28.69
N TYR A 80 1.87 41.66 -28.14
CA TYR A 80 1.44 42.22 -26.86
C TYR A 80 0.23 43.12 -27.14
N GLN A 81 -0.94 42.79 -26.59
CA GLN A 81 -2.08 43.71 -26.56
C GLN A 81 -2.55 43.89 -25.13
N VAL A 82 -2.33 45.11 -24.67
CA VAL A 82 -2.86 45.74 -23.45
C VAL A 82 -4.24 46.28 -23.80
N GLN A 83 -5.29 45.90 -23.08
CA GLN A 83 -6.47 46.77 -22.95
C GLN A 83 -6.96 46.86 -21.51
N LYS A 84 -7.09 48.12 -21.12
CA LYS A 84 -7.37 48.68 -19.79
C LYS A 84 -8.88 48.92 -19.68
N ALA A 85 -9.40 48.66 -18.49
CA ALA A 85 -10.62 49.13 -17.83
C ALA A 85 -11.74 49.80 -18.67
N ASN A 86 -12.98 49.38 -18.43
CA ASN A 86 -14.10 50.31 -18.40
C ASN A 86 -15.01 50.03 -17.19
N THR A 87 -15.03 51.00 -16.29
CA THR A 87 -15.94 51.17 -15.16
C THR A 87 -17.32 51.58 -15.67
N ASN A 88 -18.38 51.02 -15.11
CA ASN A 88 -19.61 51.76 -14.88
C ASN A 88 -20.31 51.26 -13.61
N SER A 89 -20.34 52.17 -12.65
CA SER A 89 -21.12 52.17 -11.42
C SER A 89 -22.61 52.25 -11.71
N ASN A 90 -23.40 51.37 -11.11
CA ASN A 90 -24.73 51.70 -10.61
C ASN A 90 -25.00 50.94 -9.31
N LEU A 91 -25.33 51.73 -8.30
CA LEU A 91 -25.53 51.38 -6.90
C LEU A 91 -27.01 51.07 -6.63
N ALA A 92 -27.21 50.25 -5.59
CA ALA A 92 -28.42 50.02 -4.80
C ALA A 92 -29.41 48.95 -5.32
N SER A 93 -29.45 47.79 -4.67
CA SER A 93 -30.21 47.66 -3.42
C SER A 93 -29.96 46.31 -2.76
N SER A 94 -29.90 46.36 -1.43
CA SER A 94 -29.67 45.28 -0.47
C SER A 94 -30.76 44.20 -0.52
N GLN A 95 -30.39 42.94 -0.75
CA GLN A 95 -31.08 41.77 -0.18
C GLN A 95 -30.08 40.63 0.04
N THR A 96 -29.62 40.48 1.28
CA THR A 96 -28.88 39.33 1.76
C THR A 96 -29.85 38.17 2.01
N MET A 97 -29.81 37.13 1.18
CA MET A 97 -30.41 35.84 1.50
C MET A 97 -29.30 34.83 1.78
N ASN A 98 -29.20 34.50 3.06
CA ASN A 98 -28.40 33.43 3.63
C ASN A 98 -29.21 32.12 3.56
N PRO A 99 -28.63 30.97 3.19
CA PRO A 99 -29.12 29.69 3.66
C PRO A 99 -28.11 29.10 4.63
N SER A 100 -28.43 29.27 5.91
CA SER A 100 -27.96 28.43 7.00
C SER A 100 -28.28 26.97 6.69
N HIS A 101 -27.27 26.11 6.57
CA HIS A 101 -27.44 24.69 6.90
C HIS A 101 -26.39 24.31 7.93
N SER A 102 -26.90 24.20 9.15
CA SER A 102 -26.26 23.82 10.38
C SER A 102 -25.54 22.47 10.26
N TYR A 103 -24.23 22.47 10.51
CA TYR A 103 -23.57 21.29 11.05
C TYR A 103 -24.12 21.08 12.46
N GLY A 104 -25.08 20.16 12.59
CA GLY A 104 -25.58 19.73 13.88
C GLY A 104 -24.45 19.11 14.69
N ALA A 105 -24.05 19.77 15.77
CA ALA A 105 -23.26 19.18 16.83
C ALA A 105 -24.10 18.09 17.51
N GLY A 106 -24.01 16.86 17.01
CA GLY A 106 -24.52 15.68 17.69
C GLY A 106 -23.66 15.41 18.91
N VAL A 107 -24.13 15.83 20.08
CA VAL A 107 -23.58 15.41 21.37
C VAL A 107 -23.91 13.92 21.54
N TYR A 108 -22.95 13.04 21.27
CA TYR A 108 -23.05 11.64 21.65
C TYR A 108 -22.93 11.55 23.17
N HIS A 109 -24.06 11.46 23.88
CA HIS A 109 -24.08 11.00 25.26
C HIS A 109 -23.88 9.48 25.29
N GLY A 110 -22.63 9.06 25.15
CA GLY A 110 -22.22 7.68 25.42
C GLY A 110 -22.39 7.39 26.90
N HIS A 111 -23.39 6.59 27.25
CA HIS A 111 -23.49 5.97 28.56
C HIS A 111 -22.32 4.97 28.69
N HIS A 112 -21.31 5.32 29.49
CA HIS A 112 -20.30 4.37 29.97
C HIS A 112 -20.94 3.47 31.05
N PRO A 113 -20.99 2.15 30.87
CA PRO A 113 -21.14 1.27 32.02
C PRO A 113 -19.82 1.29 32.80
N SER A 114 -19.91 1.76 34.05
CA SER A 114 -18.91 1.49 35.07
C SER A 114 -19.18 0.10 35.65
N SER A 115 -18.28 -0.85 35.41
CA SER A 115 -18.01 -1.99 36.29
C SER A 115 -16.69 -2.65 35.87
N SER A 116 -15.58 -2.37 36.56
CA SER A 116 -15.07 -3.20 37.67
C SER A 116 -14.90 -4.68 37.31
N GLY A 117 -13.70 -5.04 36.87
CA GLY A 117 -13.26 -6.42 36.68
C GLY A 117 -11.93 -6.47 35.95
N GLY A 118 -10.83 -6.15 36.64
CA GLY A 118 -9.48 -6.20 36.11
C GLY A 118 -9.03 -7.63 35.82
N GLY A 119 -9.57 -8.24 34.78
CA GLY A 119 -8.98 -9.38 34.09
C GLY A 119 -7.82 -8.87 33.25
N MET A 120 -6.63 -9.43 33.44
CA MET A 120 -5.45 -9.06 32.66
C MET A 120 -5.73 -9.30 31.17
N ARG A 121 -5.74 -8.22 30.36
CA ARG A 121 -5.89 -8.32 28.90
C ARG A 121 -4.81 -9.25 28.36
N SER A 122 -5.20 -10.43 27.88
CA SER A 122 -4.25 -11.43 27.40
C SER A 122 -4.02 -11.28 25.91
N ILE A 123 -2.79 -10.90 25.54
CA ILE A 123 -2.31 -11.04 24.16
C ILE A 123 -1.99 -12.52 23.96
N LEU A 124 -2.62 -13.14 22.96
CA LEU A 124 -2.26 -14.48 22.52
C LEU A 124 -1.02 -14.36 21.62
N LYS A 125 0.12 -14.85 22.11
CA LYS A 125 1.39 -14.84 21.38
C LYS A 125 1.47 -15.99 20.39
N SER A 126 1.61 -15.65 19.11
CA SER A 126 1.72 -16.59 17.98
C SER A 126 0.74 -17.78 18.05
N PRO A 127 -0.57 -17.54 18.24
CA PRO A 127 -1.54 -18.60 18.55
C PRO A 127 -1.70 -19.65 17.43
N CYS A 128 -1.28 -19.32 16.21
CA CYS A 128 -1.35 -20.21 15.05
C CYS A 128 0.00 -20.86 14.70
N GLY A 129 1.02 -20.68 15.54
CA GLY A 129 2.39 -21.14 15.26
C GLY A 129 3.03 -20.38 14.11
N THR A 130 3.85 -21.07 13.32
CA THR A 130 4.71 -20.45 12.27
C THR A 130 4.51 -21.06 10.89
N ASN A 131 3.63 -22.06 10.74
CA ASN A 131 3.36 -22.71 9.48
C ASN A 131 1.90 -23.16 9.35
N ALA A 132 1.44 -23.46 8.14
CA ALA A 132 0.05 -23.79 7.87
C ALA A 132 -0.41 -25.08 8.58
N THR A 133 0.50 -26.03 8.82
CA THR A 133 0.19 -27.26 9.56
C THR A 133 -0.08 -26.98 11.03
N SER A 134 0.78 -26.18 11.70
CA SER A 134 0.55 -25.77 13.08
C SER A 134 -0.72 -24.94 13.23
N ALA A 135 -0.99 -24.04 12.27
CA ALA A 135 -2.18 -23.20 12.29
C ALA A 135 -3.48 -24.01 12.21
N ARG A 136 -3.55 -24.98 11.30
CA ARG A 136 -4.72 -25.89 11.21
C ARG A 136 -4.87 -26.73 12.47
N THR A 137 -3.77 -27.24 12.99
CA THR A 137 -3.77 -28.05 14.23
C THR A 137 -4.28 -27.22 15.42
N ALA A 138 -3.94 -25.94 15.47
CA ALA A 138 -4.41 -25.00 16.48
C ALA A 138 -5.85 -24.49 16.25
N GLY A 139 -6.53 -24.93 15.19
CA GLY A 139 -7.89 -24.49 14.86
C GLY A 139 -7.96 -23.06 14.32
N CYS A 140 -6.86 -22.51 13.80
CA CYS A 140 -6.85 -21.19 13.20
C CYS A 140 -7.50 -21.15 11.81
N HIS A 141 -7.90 -19.95 11.40
CA HIS A 141 -8.56 -19.67 10.13
C HIS A 141 -7.62 -18.88 9.21
N PHE A 142 -7.58 -19.23 7.93
CA PHE A 142 -6.86 -18.45 6.93
C PHE A 142 -7.75 -17.28 6.45
N ASP A 143 -7.36 -16.06 6.78
CA ASP A 143 -8.08 -14.84 6.42
C ASP A 143 -7.61 -14.32 5.06
N ILE A 144 -8.54 -14.22 4.11
CA ILE A 144 -8.28 -13.64 2.79
C ILE A 144 -7.92 -12.15 2.91
N ILE A 145 -8.49 -11.41 3.86
CA ILE A 145 -8.24 -9.97 3.98
C ILE A 145 -6.79 -9.76 4.39
N SER A 146 -6.37 -10.18 5.59
CA SER A 146 -4.99 -9.96 6.04
C SER A 146 -3.94 -10.88 5.38
N PHE A 147 -4.41 -11.93 4.70
CA PHE A 147 -3.61 -13.05 4.18
C PHE A 147 -2.74 -13.65 5.29
N ALA A 148 -3.42 -14.02 6.39
CA ALA A 148 -2.81 -14.50 7.61
C ALA A 148 -3.60 -15.66 8.22
N TRP A 149 -2.91 -16.52 8.96
CA TRP A 149 -3.55 -17.48 9.86
C TRP A 149 -3.90 -16.79 11.17
N LEU A 150 -5.19 -16.78 11.51
CA LEU A 150 -5.73 -16.05 12.65
C LEU A 150 -6.44 -16.98 13.62
N HIS A 151 -6.22 -16.73 14.90
CA HIS A 151 -7.00 -17.35 15.98
C HIS A 151 -8.46 -16.88 15.91
N ASP A 152 -9.39 -17.74 16.28
CA ASP A 152 -10.85 -17.49 16.23
C ASP A 152 -11.24 -16.11 16.79
N LYS A 153 -10.69 -15.76 17.96
CA LYS A 153 -10.86 -14.45 18.61
C LYS A 153 -10.61 -13.22 17.72
N CYS A 154 -9.64 -13.30 16.80
CA CYS A 154 -9.25 -12.21 15.89
C CYS A 154 -9.74 -12.41 14.45
N TYR A 155 -10.34 -13.55 14.13
CA TYR A 155 -10.89 -13.81 12.82
C TYR A 155 -12.28 -13.16 12.68
N ASP A 156 -12.55 -12.56 11.52
CA ASP A 156 -13.85 -11.99 11.18
C ASP A 156 -14.40 -12.73 9.96
N ALA A 157 -15.09 -13.84 10.23
CA ALA A 157 -15.62 -14.73 9.20
C ALA A 157 -16.62 -14.02 8.27
N GLU A 158 -17.46 -13.14 8.83
CA GLU A 158 -18.44 -12.39 8.06
C GLU A 158 -17.77 -11.41 7.10
N LEU A 159 -16.79 -10.64 7.59
CA LEU A 159 -16.07 -9.68 6.75
C LEU A 159 -15.21 -10.40 5.69
N SER A 160 -14.57 -11.51 6.06
CA SER A 160 -13.80 -12.35 5.15
C SER A 160 -14.66 -12.90 4.01
N LYS A 161 -15.86 -13.39 4.34
CA LYS A 161 -16.86 -13.85 3.36
C LYS A 161 -17.36 -12.71 2.47
N SER A 162 -17.58 -11.54 3.05
CA SER A 162 -17.94 -10.34 2.27
C SER A 162 -16.84 -10.03 1.25
N PHE A 163 -15.58 -9.94 1.68
CA PHE A 163 -14.44 -9.67 0.81
C PHE A 163 -14.25 -10.74 -0.29
N SER A 164 -14.43 -12.03 0.01
CA SER A 164 -14.31 -13.06 -1.02
C SER A 164 -15.43 -13.01 -2.07
N SER A 165 -16.59 -12.42 -1.74
CA SER A 165 -17.75 -12.38 -2.62
C SER A 165 -17.84 -11.15 -3.52
N ILE A 166 -17.12 -10.06 -3.22
CA ILE A 166 -17.23 -8.81 -4.01
C ILE A 166 -16.55 -8.91 -5.39
N HIS A 167 -15.67 -9.89 -5.59
CA HIS A 167 -14.91 -10.05 -6.82
C HIS A 167 -14.37 -11.48 -6.95
N GLU A 168 -14.17 -11.94 -8.18
CA GLU A 168 -13.45 -13.18 -8.47
C GLU A 168 -11.94 -12.92 -8.43
N TRP A 169 -11.34 -13.09 -7.25
CA TRP A 169 -9.90 -12.84 -7.05
C TRP A 169 -9.03 -13.82 -7.84
N LYS A 170 -8.04 -13.27 -8.55
CA LYS A 170 -7.04 -14.03 -9.29
C LYS A 170 -5.72 -14.07 -8.53
N TRP A 171 -5.09 -15.23 -8.53
CA TRP A 171 -3.88 -15.52 -7.78
C TRP A 171 -2.83 -16.08 -8.73
N PHE A 172 -1.58 -15.65 -8.55
CA PHE A 172 -0.48 -16.08 -9.40
C PHE A 172 0.73 -16.45 -8.53
N LEU A 173 1.49 -17.46 -8.97
CA LEU A 173 2.77 -17.80 -8.36
C LEU A 173 3.87 -16.80 -8.73
N GLN A 174 3.70 -16.07 -9.84
CA GLN A 174 4.67 -15.15 -10.40
C GLN A 174 4.02 -13.81 -10.79
N PRO A 175 4.76 -12.69 -10.79
CA PRO A 175 4.21 -11.37 -11.11
C PRO A 175 3.85 -11.19 -12.60
N ASN A 176 4.37 -12.05 -13.48
CA ASN A 176 4.18 -11.96 -14.93
C ASN A 176 2.81 -12.49 -15.44
N ARG A 177 1.84 -12.73 -14.53
CA ARG A 177 0.51 -13.35 -14.82
C ARG A 177 0.57 -14.81 -15.28
N GLU A 178 1.74 -15.44 -15.27
CA GLU A 178 1.87 -16.86 -15.55
C GLU A 178 1.53 -17.69 -14.29
N GLN A 179 1.22 -18.97 -14.50
CA GLN A 179 0.91 -19.91 -13.42
C GLN A 179 -0.25 -19.42 -12.51
N PRO A 180 -1.47 -19.26 -13.07
CA PRO A 180 -2.65 -18.95 -12.27
C PRO A 180 -2.94 -20.08 -11.29
N LEU A 181 -3.35 -19.71 -10.08
CA LEU A 181 -3.76 -20.64 -9.04
C LEU A 181 -5.27 -20.54 -8.79
N PRO A 182 -5.97 -21.68 -8.62
CA PRO A 182 -7.36 -21.67 -8.22
C PRO A 182 -7.49 -21.09 -6.81
N ALA A 183 -8.61 -20.43 -6.53
CA ALA A 183 -8.87 -19.81 -5.23
C ALA A 183 -8.80 -20.82 -4.07
N SER A 184 -9.21 -22.08 -4.28
CA SER A 184 -9.10 -23.15 -3.27
C SER A 184 -7.66 -23.43 -2.85
N GLU A 185 -6.70 -23.37 -3.78
CA GLU A 185 -5.29 -23.55 -3.49
C GLU A 185 -4.69 -22.29 -2.88
N ALA A 186 -5.02 -21.11 -3.41
CA ALA A 186 -4.53 -19.84 -2.87
C ALA A 186 -4.98 -19.64 -1.41
N LEU A 187 -6.24 -19.94 -1.10
CA LEU A 187 -6.83 -19.83 0.22
C LEU A 187 -6.55 -21.04 1.11
N SER A 188 -5.78 -22.02 0.64
CA SER A 188 -5.27 -23.09 1.49
C SER A 188 -4.25 -22.59 2.51
N GLY A 189 -3.61 -21.44 2.26
CA GLY A 189 -2.56 -20.86 3.11
C GLY A 189 -1.21 -21.59 3.03
N ASN A 190 -1.00 -22.43 2.01
CA ASN A 190 0.24 -23.21 1.82
C ASN A 190 1.33 -22.45 1.04
N TYR A 191 0.98 -21.39 0.32
CA TYR A 191 1.94 -20.63 -0.49
C TYR A 191 2.45 -19.44 0.32
N PRO A 192 3.77 -19.30 0.54
CA PRO A 192 4.31 -18.23 1.39
C PRO A 192 4.05 -16.83 0.80
N VAL A 193 3.99 -16.73 -0.52
CA VAL A 193 3.72 -15.51 -1.27
C VAL A 193 2.87 -15.85 -2.47
N LEU A 194 1.88 -15.01 -2.77
CA LEU A 194 1.14 -15.01 -4.03
C LEU A 194 1.15 -13.60 -4.62
N TYR A 195 0.90 -13.50 -5.92
CA TYR A 195 0.77 -12.23 -6.62
C TYR A 195 -0.68 -11.98 -6.99
N VAL A 196 -1.13 -10.75 -6.73
CA VAL A 196 -2.50 -10.28 -6.96
C VAL A 196 -2.48 -8.95 -7.70
N ASN A 197 -3.64 -8.58 -8.24
CA ASN A 197 -3.80 -7.32 -8.95
C ASN A 197 -3.88 -6.12 -8.00
N TRP A 198 -3.71 -4.93 -8.57
CA TRP A 198 -3.78 -3.67 -7.83
C TRP A 198 -5.16 -3.44 -7.21
N GLU A 199 -6.25 -3.90 -7.86
CA GLU A 199 -7.60 -3.85 -7.31
C GLU A 199 -7.71 -4.58 -5.97
N TYR A 200 -7.12 -5.78 -5.88
CA TYR A 200 -7.06 -6.53 -4.63
C TYR A 200 -6.37 -5.68 -3.55
N HIS A 201 -5.23 -5.07 -3.87
CA HIS A 201 -4.46 -4.27 -2.90
C HIS A 201 -5.27 -3.11 -2.33
N VAL A 202 -5.88 -2.28 -3.19
CA VAL A 202 -6.66 -1.12 -2.70
C VAL A 202 -7.88 -1.56 -1.88
N ARG A 203 -8.54 -2.66 -2.28
CA ARG A 203 -9.67 -3.18 -1.52
C ARG A 203 -9.23 -3.82 -0.21
N HIS A 204 -8.11 -4.55 -0.19
CA HIS A 204 -7.45 -5.03 1.02
C HIS A 204 -7.23 -3.88 2.01
N CYS A 205 -6.64 -2.76 1.59
CA CYS A 205 -6.44 -1.59 2.47
C CYS A 205 -7.76 -1.10 3.10
N THR A 206 -8.83 -0.94 2.31
CA THR A 206 -10.13 -0.51 2.85
C THR A 206 -10.75 -1.55 3.80
N TYR A 207 -10.58 -2.84 3.52
CA TYR A 207 -11.13 -3.92 4.36
C TYR A 207 -10.34 -4.12 5.64
N MET A 208 -9.04 -3.84 5.64
CA MET A 208 -8.21 -3.83 6.85
C MET A 208 -8.66 -2.77 7.84
N TRP A 209 -9.01 -1.56 7.36
CA TRP A 209 -9.64 -0.54 8.20
C TRP A 209 -11.01 -0.95 8.73
N LYS A 210 -11.87 -1.54 7.87
CA LYS A 210 -13.17 -2.09 8.32
C LYS A 210 -12.99 -3.15 9.39
N LYS A 211 -12.01 -4.04 9.23
CA LYS A 211 -11.70 -5.11 10.17
C LYS A 211 -11.25 -4.55 11.52
N MET A 212 -10.31 -3.60 11.50
CA MET A 212 -9.85 -2.93 12.71
C MET A 212 -11.00 -2.22 13.43
N HIS A 213 -11.83 -1.48 12.69
CA HIS A 213 -12.98 -0.78 13.25
C HIS A 213 -14.00 -1.75 13.88
N ARG A 214 -14.34 -2.85 13.18
CA ARG A 214 -15.22 -3.89 13.69
C ARG A 214 -14.66 -4.56 14.94
N ALA A 215 -13.35 -4.81 15.00
CA ALA A 215 -12.69 -5.35 16.18
C ALA A 215 -12.80 -4.38 17.38
N ILE A 216 -12.52 -3.09 17.18
CA ILE A 216 -12.59 -2.06 18.25
C ILE A 216 -14.00 -1.98 18.87
N LEU A 217 -15.05 -2.19 18.07
CA LEU A 217 -16.44 -2.11 18.55
C LEU A 217 -16.92 -3.37 19.31
N LYS A 218 -16.15 -4.46 19.35
CA LYS A 218 -16.47 -5.62 20.18
C LYS A 218 -16.27 -5.28 21.67
N GLU A 219 -17.01 -5.94 22.55
CA GLU A 219 -16.93 -5.74 24.02
C GLU A 219 -15.48 -5.86 24.56
N ASN A 220 -14.70 -6.83 24.06
CA ASN A 220 -13.28 -7.00 24.35
C ASN A 220 -12.39 -6.53 23.19
N GLY A 221 -12.72 -5.39 22.58
CA GLY A 221 -12.24 -5.03 21.26
C GLY A 221 -10.73 -5.10 21.05
N LEU A 222 -9.94 -4.56 21.98
CA LEU A 222 -8.47 -4.60 21.93
C LEU A 222 -7.91 -6.02 21.87
N GLU A 223 -8.60 -7.00 22.47
CA GLU A 223 -8.15 -8.39 22.49
C GLU A 223 -8.53 -9.16 21.21
N THR A 224 -9.28 -8.53 20.30
CA THR A 224 -9.77 -9.11 19.04
C THR A 224 -9.12 -8.51 17.80
N ILE A 225 -8.18 -7.59 18.00
CA ILE A 225 -7.37 -6.98 16.93
C ILE A 225 -6.19 -7.91 16.66
N ASP A 226 -6.03 -8.38 15.41
CA ASP A 226 -4.80 -9.09 15.03
C ASP A 226 -3.62 -8.13 14.96
N TRP A 227 -2.43 -8.56 15.38
CA TRP A 227 -1.27 -7.67 15.44
C TRP A 227 -0.81 -7.16 14.07
N TYR A 228 -1.25 -7.76 12.96
CA TYR A 228 -0.91 -7.24 11.65
C TYR A 228 -1.67 -5.95 11.33
N ILE A 229 -2.92 -5.80 11.79
CA ILE A 229 -3.71 -4.58 11.56
C ILE A 229 -3.51 -3.50 12.64
N ALA A 230 -2.91 -3.84 13.78
CA ALA A 230 -2.80 -2.93 14.92
C ALA A 230 -1.80 -1.77 14.78
N PRO A 231 -0.58 -1.95 14.21
CA PRO A 231 0.40 -0.88 14.12
C PRO A 231 -0.14 0.29 13.30
N TYR A 232 0.02 1.50 13.83
CA TYR A 232 -0.43 2.72 13.18
C TYR A 232 0.22 2.91 11.81
N GLU A 233 1.46 2.45 11.66
CA GLU A 233 2.19 2.53 10.40
C GLU A 233 1.53 1.73 9.28
N HIS A 234 0.72 0.71 9.61
CA HIS A 234 -0.09 0.01 8.61
C HIS A 234 -1.30 0.83 8.20
N THR A 235 -1.90 1.59 9.12
CA THR A 235 -2.93 2.56 8.77
C THR A 235 -2.39 3.64 7.82
N GLU A 236 -1.19 4.16 8.09
CA GLU A 236 -0.53 5.15 7.23
C GLU A 236 -0.21 4.57 5.84
N HIS A 237 0.31 3.34 5.78
CA HIS A 237 0.56 2.65 4.52
C HIS A 237 -0.71 2.53 3.67
N CYS A 238 -1.82 2.08 4.27
CA CYS A 238 -3.10 1.97 3.59
C CYS A 238 -3.59 3.34 3.09
N ALA A 239 -3.42 4.41 3.89
CA ALA A 239 -3.80 5.76 3.50
C ALA A 239 -2.99 6.24 2.28
N GLU A 240 -1.67 6.01 2.29
CA GLU A 240 -0.78 6.35 1.20
C GLU A 240 -1.15 5.60 -0.09
N MET A 241 -1.38 4.29 -0.02
CA MET A 241 -1.75 3.47 -1.18
C MET A 241 -3.08 3.89 -1.79
N LEU A 242 -4.06 4.26 -0.97
CA LEU A 242 -5.37 4.72 -1.44
C LEU A 242 -5.33 6.10 -2.09
N LEU A 243 -4.51 7.02 -1.58
CA LEU A 243 -4.41 8.39 -2.09
C LEU A 243 -3.49 8.48 -3.32
N SER A 244 -2.38 7.75 -3.33
CA SER A 244 -1.41 7.74 -4.44
C SER A 244 -1.87 6.92 -5.65
N ARG A 245 -2.86 6.03 -5.47
CA ARG A 245 -3.20 4.96 -6.42
C ARG A 245 -1.99 4.11 -6.82
N GLY A 246 -0.97 4.04 -5.96
CA GLY A 246 0.29 3.37 -6.25
C GLY A 246 0.90 3.89 -7.56
N ASP A 247 1.16 5.19 -7.67
CA ASP A 247 1.72 5.78 -8.90
C ASP A 247 0.84 5.62 -10.17
N ASN A 248 -0.48 5.52 -10.01
CA ASN A 248 -1.48 5.35 -11.08
C ASN A 248 -1.49 3.98 -11.78
N TYR A 249 -1.24 2.88 -11.05
CA TYR A 249 -1.49 1.55 -11.62
C TYR A 249 -2.96 1.34 -11.99
N GLN A 250 -3.19 0.72 -13.14
CA GLN A 250 -4.51 0.20 -13.49
C GLN A 250 -4.87 -0.99 -12.58
N PHE A 251 -6.15 -1.13 -12.28
CA PHE A 251 -6.67 -2.11 -11.33
C PHE A 251 -6.34 -3.57 -11.66
N ASP A 252 -6.20 -3.92 -12.94
CA ASP A 252 -5.89 -5.28 -13.37
C ASP A 252 -4.38 -5.62 -13.30
N VAL A 253 -3.50 -4.63 -13.13
CA VAL A 253 -2.03 -4.85 -13.11
C VAL A 253 -1.64 -5.70 -11.92
N ILE A 254 -0.87 -6.77 -12.15
CA ILE A 254 -0.27 -7.59 -11.09
C ILE A 254 1.00 -6.90 -10.61
N ASN A 255 0.93 -6.28 -9.44
CA ASN A 255 2.05 -5.54 -8.84
C ASN A 255 2.21 -5.82 -7.35
N THR A 256 1.33 -6.64 -6.77
CA THR A 256 1.25 -6.80 -5.32
C THR A 256 1.58 -8.23 -4.95
N GLY A 257 2.70 -8.42 -4.25
CA GLY A 257 3.04 -9.68 -3.60
C GLY A 257 2.42 -9.73 -2.20
N ILE A 258 1.48 -10.64 -1.98
CA ILE A 258 0.81 -10.85 -0.69
C ILE A 258 1.42 -12.05 0.03
N ARG A 259 1.89 -11.83 1.27
CA ARG A 259 2.65 -12.83 2.04
C ARG A 259 1.84 -13.42 3.18
N VAL A 260 1.96 -14.72 3.42
CA VAL A 260 1.32 -15.39 4.55
C VAL A 260 1.94 -14.92 5.86
N LYS A 261 1.09 -14.71 6.87
CA LYS A 261 1.49 -14.19 8.19
C LYS A 261 0.88 -15.05 9.31
N TYR A 262 1.50 -15.00 10.48
CA TYR A 262 1.04 -15.67 11.70
C TYR A 262 1.11 -14.69 12.88
N PRO A 263 0.26 -13.64 12.89
CA PRO A 263 0.35 -12.57 13.88
C PRO A 263 -0.11 -13.02 15.28
N ASP A 264 0.32 -12.27 16.29
CA ASP A 264 -0.31 -12.29 17.61
C ASP A 264 -1.79 -11.88 17.52
N CYS A 265 -2.59 -12.28 18.51
CA CYS A 265 -3.99 -11.87 18.63
C CYS A 265 -4.22 -11.08 19.91
N GLY A 266 -4.72 -9.85 19.75
CA GLY A 266 -4.91 -8.87 20.80
C GLY A 266 -3.75 -7.88 20.93
N ILE A 267 -4.06 -6.70 21.47
CA ILE A 267 -3.08 -5.65 21.77
C ILE A 267 -3.16 -5.21 23.24
N ALA A 268 -2.01 -4.84 23.79
CA ALA A 268 -1.91 -4.11 25.05
C ALA A 268 -1.74 -2.62 24.75
N VAL A 269 -2.45 -1.79 25.51
CA VAL A 269 -2.44 -0.32 25.41
C VAL A 269 -2.10 0.23 26.77
#